data_AF-A0A7V4GWD2-F1
#
_entry.id   AF-A0A7V4GWD2-F1
#
_cell.length_a   1.000
_cell.length_b   1.000
_cell.length_c   1.000
_cell.angle_alpha   90.00
_cell.angle_beta   90.00
_cell.angle_gamma   90.00
#
_symmetry.space_group_name_H-M   'P 1'
#
loop_
_entity.id
_entity.type
_entity.pdbx_description
1 polymer ?
#
loop_
_entity_poly.entity_id
_entity_poly.type
_entity_poly.pdbx_seq_one_letter_code
_entity_poly.pdbx_strand_id
1 'polypeptide(L)'
;MKKFLVPLVIILFFTGCSAPGPDAKKVDDFCEYVVKLLQENNRQEFLNLYMTEQESLMFLQAVAMDEQQREKNLQEFFASVRQGDYNLNTRAIWFDNLRKDVGEEFLKNCYIKSYLKTRVQERDDFKLASPVVILESEKRREKLLVGNLVFFDGRWRILKGPWWMD
;
A
#
# COMPACT_ATOMS: atom_id res chain seq x y z
N MET A 1 27.10 -9.70 -52.63
CA MET A 1 25.80 -9.11 -52.23
C MET A 1 25.21 -9.98 -51.12
N LYS A 2 25.38 -9.56 -49.85
CA LYS A 2 24.89 -10.31 -48.68
C LYS A 2 23.50 -9.81 -48.28
N LYS A 3 22.65 -10.78 -47.95
CA LYS A 3 21.21 -10.72 -47.71
C LYS A 3 20.89 -9.93 -46.45
N PHE A 4 19.87 -9.07 -46.49
CA PHE A 4 19.20 -8.56 -45.30
C PHE A 4 17.77 -9.13 -45.27
N LEU A 5 17.60 -10.18 -44.46
CA LEU A 5 16.30 -10.64 -43.99
C LEU A 5 16.02 -9.89 -42.70
N VAL A 6 14.99 -9.04 -42.70
CA VAL A 6 14.45 -8.44 -41.48
C VAL A 6 13.47 -9.46 -40.88
N PRO A 7 13.71 -10.00 -39.67
CA PRO A 7 12.70 -10.79 -39.01
C PRO A 7 11.66 -9.84 -38.39
N LEU A 8 10.42 -9.99 -38.84
CA LEU A 8 9.24 -9.36 -38.29
C LEU A 8 9.07 -9.83 -36.84
N VAL A 9 9.36 -8.95 -35.88
CA VAL A 9 9.12 -9.20 -34.45
C VAL A 9 7.61 -9.25 -34.23
N ILE A 10 7.09 -10.45 -34.05
CA ILE A 10 5.74 -10.69 -33.57
C ILE A 10 5.72 -10.25 -32.11
N ILE A 11 5.21 -9.04 -31.85
CA ILE A 11 4.88 -8.58 -30.50
C ILE A 11 3.62 -9.37 -30.09
N LEU A 12 3.83 -10.43 -29.31
CA LEU A 12 2.76 -11.14 -28.62
C LEU A 12 2.16 -10.18 -27.57
N PHE A 13 1.02 -9.57 -27.91
CA PHE A 13 0.14 -8.94 -26.94
C PHE A 13 -0.45 -10.05 -26.04
N PHE A 14 0.25 -10.38 -24.96
CA PHE A 14 -0.38 -11.06 -23.84
C PHE A 14 -1.36 -10.08 -23.20
N THR A 15 -2.65 -10.20 -23.53
CA THR A 15 -3.75 -9.72 -22.69
C THR A 15 -3.81 -10.57 -21.44
N GLY A 16 -2.81 -10.44 -20.57
CA GLY A 16 -2.93 -10.88 -19.19
C GLY A 16 -3.80 -9.87 -18.45
N CYS A 17 -4.73 -10.32 -17.63
CA CYS A 17 -5.22 -9.51 -16.51
C CYS A 17 -3.97 -8.99 -15.79
N SER A 18 -3.62 -7.72 -16.02
CA SER A 18 -2.51 -7.11 -15.33
C SER A 18 -2.86 -7.14 -13.86
N ALA A 19 -2.11 -7.93 -13.07
CA ALA A 19 -2.23 -7.86 -11.62
C ALA A 19 -2.15 -6.39 -11.21
N PRO A 20 -2.96 -5.95 -10.22
CA PRO A 20 -2.95 -4.58 -9.76
C PRO A 20 -1.52 -4.12 -9.49
N GLY A 21 -1.18 -2.91 -9.93
CA GLY A 21 0.12 -2.31 -9.74
C GLY A 21 0.11 -1.24 -8.65
N PRO A 22 1.25 -0.57 -8.41
CA PRO A 22 1.37 0.47 -7.37
C PRO A 22 0.47 1.69 -7.64
N ASP A 23 0.03 1.89 -8.89
CA ASP A 23 -0.81 3.02 -9.30
C ASP A 23 -2.31 2.66 -9.39
N ALA A 24 -2.72 1.58 -8.69
CA ALA A 24 -4.12 1.21 -8.54
C ALA A 24 -4.98 2.40 -8.11
N LYS A 25 -6.10 2.61 -8.82
CA LYS A 25 -7.03 3.74 -8.54
C LYS A 25 -8.14 3.33 -7.57
N LYS A 26 -8.57 2.07 -7.61
CA LYS A 26 -9.54 1.52 -6.66
C LYS A 26 -8.82 1.04 -5.42
N VAL A 27 -9.48 1.18 -4.27
CA VAL A 27 -8.94 0.73 -2.98
C VAL A 27 -8.78 -0.78 -2.97
N ASP A 28 -9.75 -1.52 -3.54
CA ASP A 28 -9.73 -2.99 -3.57
C ASP A 28 -8.51 -3.51 -4.36
N ASP A 29 -8.25 -2.93 -5.54
CA ASP A 29 -7.06 -3.22 -6.36
C ASP A 29 -5.76 -2.91 -5.59
N PHE A 30 -5.73 -1.82 -4.83
CA PHE A 30 -4.57 -1.49 -3.98
C PHE A 30 -4.37 -2.50 -2.85
N CYS A 31 -5.46 -2.98 -2.24
CA CYS A 31 -5.41 -4.03 -1.21
C CYS A 31 -4.87 -5.34 -1.77
N GLU A 32 -5.34 -5.74 -2.95
CA GLU A 32 -4.81 -6.90 -3.67
C GLU A 32 -3.30 -6.77 -3.91
N TYR A 33 -2.85 -5.58 -4.32
CA TYR A 33 -1.43 -5.34 -4.53
C TYR A 33 -0.61 -5.46 -3.23
N VAL A 34 -1.06 -4.84 -2.14
CA VAL A 34 -0.37 -4.95 -0.84
C VAL A 34 -0.28 -6.40 -0.38
N VAL A 35 -1.38 -7.16 -0.48
CA VAL A 35 -1.41 -8.58 -0.11
C VAL A 35 -0.42 -9.36 -0.98
N LYS A 36 -0.43 -9.15 -2.30
CA LYS A 36 0.53 -9.79 -3.21
C LYS A 36 1.99 -9.54 -2.79
N LEU A 37 2.36 -8.30 -2.45
CA LEU A 37 3.73 -7.99 -1.98
C LEU A 37 4.08 -8.72 -0.67
N LEU A 38 3.09 -8.86 0.24
CA LEU A 38 3.21 -9.67 1.45
C LEU A 38 3.24 -11.16 1.19
N GLN A 39 2.79 -11.67 0.04
CA GLN A 39 2.94 -13.08 -0.31
C GLN A 39 4.32 -13.33 -0.94
N GLU A 40 4.71 -12.45 -1.86
CA GLU A 40 5.94 -12.54 -2.66
C GLU A 40 7.21 -12.12 -1.91
N ASN A 41 7.09 -11.63 -0.67
CA ASN A 41 8.22 -11.08 0.10
C ASN A 41 8.91 -9.90 -0.59
N ASN A 42 8.15 -9.11 -1.33
CA ASN A 42 8.68 -7.97 -2.07
C ASN A 42 8.76 -6.73 -1.18
N ARG A 43 9.74 -6.76 -0.27
CA ARG A 43 9.96 -5.71 0.73
C ARG A 43 10.16 -4.33 0.11
N GLN A 44 11.06 -4.21 -0.86
CA GLN A 44 11.41 -2.91 -1.43
C GLN A 44 10.19 -2.21 -2.02
N GLU A 45 9.38 -2.95 -2.77
CA GLU A 45 8.17 -2.39 -3.37
C GLU A 45 7.11 -2.06 -2.32
N PHE A 46 6.97 -2.89 -1.29
CA PHE A 46 6.07 -2.59 -0.17
C PHE A 46 6.47 -1.30 0.56
N LEU A 47 7.77 -1.08 0.77
CA LEU A 47 8.28 0.16 1.36
C LEU A 47 7.98 1.38 0.48
N ASN A 48 8.03 1.22 -0.84
CA ASN A 48 7.72 2.28 -1.79
C ASN A 48 6.25 2.71 -1.75
N LEU A 49 5.32 1.91 -1.20
CA LEU A 49 3.90 2.27 -1.07
C LEU A 49 3.62 3.32 0.00
N TYR A 50 4.52 3.48 0.97
CA TYR A 50 4.38 4.47 2.02
C TYR A 50 4.65 5.87 1.51
N MET A 51 3.94 6.85 2.09
CA MET A 51 4.31 8.25 1.92
C MET A 51 5.73 8.49 2.45
N THR A 52 6.51 9.23 1.68
CA THR A 52 7.77 9.81 2.14
C THR A 52 7.49 10.93 3.14
N GLU A 53 8.52 11.33 3.89
CA GLU A 53 8.43 12.46 4.81
C GLU A 53 7.95 13.73 4.10
N GLN A 54 8.50 14.00 2.90
CA GLN A 54 8.13 15.13 2.06
C GLN A 54 6.69 15.04 1.57
N GLU A 55 6.26 13.89 1.04
CA GLU A 55 4.87 13.68 0.60
C GLU A 55 3.90 13.93 1.77
N SER A 56 4.20 13.41 2.96
CA SER A 56 3.36 13.61 4.15
C SER A 56 3.28 15.08 4.57
N LEU A 57 4.39 15.81 4.56
CA LEU A 57 4.40 17.24 4.87
C LEU A 57 3.61 18.06 3.84
N MET A 58 3.79 17.77 2.55
CA MET A 58 3.04 18.42 1.47
C MET A 58 1.54 18.16 1.62
N PHE A 59 1.14 16.92 1.92
CA PHE A 59 -0.25 16.59 2.21
C PHE A 59 -0.81 17.39 3.39
N LEU A 60 -0.09 17.45 4.51
CA LEU A 60 -0.52 18.20 5.70
C LEU A 60 -0.64 19.71 5.46
N GLN A 61 0.14 20.26 4.53
CA GLN A 61 0.07 21.67 4.13
C GLN A 61 -1.07 21.92 3.14
N ALA A 62 -1.32 21.01 2.20
CA ALA A 62 -2.32 21.16 1.15
C ALA A 62 -3.76 20.99 1.66
N VAL A 63 -3.96 20.11 2.65
CA VAL A 63 -5.31 19.82 3.16
C VAL A 63 -5.92 21.02 3.90
N ALA A 64 -7.19 21.29 3.60
CA ALA A 64 -8.07 22.20 4.31
C ALA A 64 -8.46 21.60 5.67
N MET A 65 -7.96 22.22 6.73
CA MET A 65 -8.28 21.93 8.12
C MET A 65 -8.12 23.21 8.93
N ASP A 66 -8.82 23.30 10.05
CA ASP A 66 -8.67 24.40 11.00
C ASP A 66 -7.24 24.45 11.57
N GLU A 67 -6.84 25.64 12.05
CA GLU A 67 -5.48 25.90 12.52
C GLU A 67 -5.06 24.99 13.68
N GLN A 68 -5.97 24.76 14.63
CA GLN A 68 -5.72 23.91 15.79
C GLN A 68 -5.47 22.45 15.38
N GLN A 69 -6.29 21.92 14.46
CA GLN A 69 -6.10 20.57 13.93
C GLN A 69 -4.83 20.47 13.09
N ARG A 70 -4.47 21.51 12.33
CA ARG A 70 -3.21 21.55 11.58
C ARG A 70 -2.00 21.50 12.49
N GLU A 71 -1.99 22.32 13.53
CA GLU A 71 -0.91 22.35 14.51
C GLU A 71 -0.74 20.98 15.16
N LYS A 72 -1.84 20.36 15.61
CA LYS A 72 -1.84 19.01 16.17
C LYS A 72 -1.25 17.99 15.19
N ASN A 73 -1.72 17.97 13.94
CA ASN A 73 -1.25 17.01 12.94
C ASN A 73 0.23 17.21 12.60
N LEU A 74 0.72 18.46 12.55
CA LEU A 74 2.13 18.77 12.34
C LEU A 74 2.99 18.33 13.54
N GLN A 75 2.53 18.56 14.77
CA GLN A 75 3.22 18.10 15.97
C GLN A 75 3.35 16.57 15.99
N GLU A 76 2.27 15.84 15.67
CA GLU A 76 2.26 14.38 15.54
C GLU A 76 3.21 13.92 14.43
N PHE A 77 3.18 14.57 13.26
CA PHE A 77 4.09 14.29 12.15
C PHE A 77 5.56 14.43 12.55
N PHE A 78 5.95 15.55 13.16
CA PHE A 78 7.34 15.75 13.57
C PHE A 78 7.76 14.81 14.71
N ALA A 79 6.82 14.37 15.56
CA ALA A 79 7.10 13.32 16.54
C ALA A 79 7.42 11.98 15.86
N SER A 80 6.62 11.57 14.88
CA SER A 80 6.87 10.38 14.07
C SER A 80 8.20 10.43 13.30
N VAL A 81 8.55 11.59 12.73
CA VAL A 81 9.87 11.79 12.09
C VAL A 81 11.01 11.55 13.09
N ARG A 82 10.93 12.13 14.29
CA ARG A 82 11.95 11.93 15.34
C ARG A 82 12.03 10.48 15.84
N GLN A 83 10.92 9.75 15.84
CA GLN A 83 10.88 8.32 16.18
C GLN A 83 11.43 7.42 15.08
N GLY A 84 11.67 7.96 13.88
CA GLY A 84 12.20 7.21 12.76
C GLY A 84 11.13 6.45 11.97
N ASP A 85 9.85 6.83 12.06
CA ASP A 85 8.74 6.18 11.35
C ASP A 85 8.86 6.29 9.81
N TYR A 86 9.64 7.27 9.34
CA TYR A 86 9.97 7.48 7.93
C TYR A 86 11.30 6.82 7.51
N ASN A 87 12.04 6.24 8.45
CA ASN A 87 13.29 5.54 8.17
C ASN A 87 13.00 4.19 7.49
N LEU A 88 13.69 3.93 6.36
CA LEU A 88 13.50 2.69 5.59
C LEU A 88 13.84 1.42 6.39
N ASN A 89 14.83 1.47 7.29
CA ASN A 89 15.18 0.33 8.13
C ASN A 89 14.07 0.04 9.15
N THR A 90 13.51 1.07 9.77
CA THR A 90 12.37 0.93 10.70
C THR A 90 11.18 0.28 9.99
N ARG A 91 10.84 0.77 8.79
CA ARG A 91 9.74 0.20 7.99
C ARG A 91 10.04 -1.22 7.49
N ALA A 92 11.29 -1.53 7.18
CA ALA A 92 11.72 -2.88 6.82
C ALA A 92 11.48 -3.87 7.98
N ILE A 93 11.82 -3.45 9.21
CA ILE A 93 11.55 -4.24 10.41
C ILE A 93 10.03 -4.45 10.58
N TRP A 94 9.21 -3.42 10.35
CA TRP A 94 7.75 -3.56 10.42
C TRP A 94 7.20 -4.54 9.38
N PHE A 95 7.71 -4.49 8.14
CA PHE A 95 7.33 -5.47 7.11
C PHE A 95 7.68 -6.91 7.52
N ASP A 96 8.88 -7.12 8.05
CA ASP A 96 9.32 -8.44 8.49
C ASP A 96 8.48 -8.95 9.67
N ASN A 97 8.17 -8.09 10.64
CA ASN A 97 7.29 -8.42 11.76
C ASN A 97 5.87 -8.74 11.30
N LEU A 98 5.29 -7.90 10.44
CA LEU A 98 3.96 -8.11 9.86
C LEU A 98 3.88 -9.49 9.19
N ARG A 99 4.91 -9.91 8.45
CA ARG A 99 4.93 -11.25 7.86
C ARG A 99 5.07 -12.35 8.92
N LYS A 100 5.96 -12.14 9.89
CA LYS A 100 6.26 -13.12 10.94
C LYS A 100 5.05 -13.44 11.82
N ASP A 101 4.24 -12.44 12.15
CA ASP A 101 3.10 -12.57 13.07
C ASP A 101 2.06 -13.59 12.58
N VAL A 102 1.85 -13.69 11.27
CA VAL A 102 0.94 -14.68 10.68
C VAL A 102 1.67 -15.88 10.10
N GLY A 103 2.97 -15.78 9.84
CA GLY A 103 3.80 -16.86 9.34
C GLY A 103 3.75 -17.06 7.83
N GLU A 104 4.86 -17.57 7.29
CA GLU A 104 5.07 -17.71 5.84
C GLU A 104 4.11 -18.71 5.20
N GLU A 105 3.77 -19.81 5.89
CA GLU A 105 2.82 -20.81 5.37
C GLU A 105 1.43 -20.20 5.15
N PHE A 106 0.96 -19.36 6.07
CA PHE A 106 -0.32 -18.68 5.91
C PHE A 106 -0.29 -17.76 4.70
N LEU A 107 0.70 -16.88 4.62
CA LEU A 107 0.81 -15.89 3.55
C LEU A 107 0.86 -16.55 2.17
N LYS A 108 1.63 -17.63 1.99
CA LYS A 108 1.72 -18.34 0.71
C LYS A 108 0.40 -18.93 0.22
N ASN A 109 -0.51 -19.26 1.13
CA ASN A 109 -1.74 -20.00 0.82
C ASN A 109 -3.01 -19.20 1.07
N CYS A 110 -2.90 -17.93 1.50
CA CYS A 110 -4.07 -17.11 1.76
C CYS A 110 -4.59 -16.43 0.49
N TYR A 111 -5.86 -16.05 0.52
CA TYR A 111 -6.50 -15.22 -0.49
C TYR A 111 -7.42 -14.21 0.19
N ILE A 112 -7.75 -13.11 -0.50
CA ILE A 112 -8.73 -12.15 0.02
C ILE A 112 -10.12 -12.76 -0.09
N LYS A 113 -10.72 -13.07 1.06
CA LYS A 113 -12.08 -13.60 1.16
C LYS A 113 -13.13 -12.51 1.00
N SER A 114 -12.90 -11.36 1.63
CA SER A 114 -13.81 -10.22 1.62
C SER A 114 -13.15 -8.92 2.06
N TYR A 115 -13.85 -7.81 1.80
CA TYR A 115 -13.47 -6.46 2.17
C TYR A 115 -14.48 -5.89 3.17
N LEU A 116 -14.01 -5.37 4.32
CA LEU A 116 -14.90 -4.88 5.38
C LEU A 116 -14.97 -3.34 5.48
N LYS A 117 -13.95 -2.61 5.03
CA LYS A 117 -13.85 -1.13 5.22
C LYS A 117 -13.25 -0.38 4.04
N THR A 118 -13.64 -0.69 2.81
CA THR A 118 -13.06 -0.07 1.60
C THR A 118 -13.71 1.24 1.17
N ARG A 119 -14.67 1.75 1.95
CA ARG A 119 -15.34 3.02 1.64
C ARG A 119 -14.33 4.16 1.62
N VAL A 120 -14.23 4.80 0.46
CA VAL A 120 -13.46 6.04 0.28
C VAL A 120 -14.23 7.19 0.91
N GLN A 121 -13.56 7.95 1.75
CA GLN A 121 -14.01 9.25 2.22
C GLN A 121 -13.41 10.30 1.28
N GLU A 122 -14.28 10.93 0.48
CA GLU A 122 -13.88 12.04 -0.38
C GLU A 122 -14.12 13.35 0.36
N ARG A 123 -13.10 14.21 0.36
CA ARG A 123 -13.19 15.62 0.70
C ARG A 123 -12.83 16.41 -0.55
N ASP A 124 -13.16 17.70 -0.57
CA ASP A 124 -12.91 18.58 -1.72
C ASP A 124 -11.43 18.62 -2.14
N ASP A 125 -10.55 18.31 -1.20
CA ASP A 125 -9.10 18.47 -1.27
C ASP A 125 -8.30 17.15 -1.20
N PHE A 126 -8.91 16.02 -0.82
CA PHE A 126 -8.24 14.71 -0.78
C PHE A 126 -9.22 13.53 -0.62
N LYS A 127 -8.71 12.32 -0.83
CA LYS A 127 -9.44 11.07 -0.56
C LYS A 127 -8.70 10.23 0.47
N LEU A 128 -9.44 9.65 1.42
CA LEU A 128 -8.93 8.72 2.42
C LEU A 128 -9.63 7.37 2.36
N ALA A 129 -8.94 6.32 2.78
CA ALA A 129 -9.53 5.03 3.08
C ALA A 129 -8.77 4.34 4.22
N SER A 130 -9.46 3.50 4.99
CA SER A 130 -8.83 2.61 5.98
C SER A 130 -9.30 1.16 5.74
N PRO A 131 -8.94 0.57 4.60
CA PRO A 131 -9.46 -0.72 4.18
C PRO A 131 -8.96 -1.86 5.06
N VAL A 132 -9.93 -2.70 5.45
CA VAL A 132 -9.70 -3.96 6.13
C VAL A 132 -10.06 -5.09 5.18
N VAL A 133 -9.14 -6.01 4.97
CA VAL A 133 -9.36 -7.24 4.22
C VAL A 133 -9.38 -8.44 5.16
N ILE A 134 -10.21 -9.41 4.82
CA ILE A 134 -10.22 -10.72 5.44
C ILE A 134 -9.42 -11.66 4.56
N LEU A 135 -8.30 -12.14 5.08
CA LEU A 135 -7.47 -13.15 4.43
C LEU A 135 -7.86 -14.53 4.96
N GLU A 136 -8.08 -15.49 4.06
CA GLU A 136 -8.46 -16.86 4.40
C GLU A 136 -7.50 -17.84 3.76
N SER A 137 -7.10 -18.86 4.52
CA SER A 137 -6.50 -20.10 4.02
C SER A 137 -7.35 -21.29 4.47
N GLU A 138 -6.97 -22.52 4.11
CA GLU A 138 -7.70 -23.72 4.54
C GLU A 138 -7.80 -23.88 6.06
N LYS A 139 -6.82 -23.35 6.81
CA LYS A 139 -6.66 -23.61 8.25
C LYS A 139 -7.08 -22.44 9.14
N ARG A 140 -7.05 -21.21 8.61
CA ARG A 140 -7.24 -20.00 9.42
C ARG A 140 -7.69 -18.80 8.60
N ARG A 141 -8.17 -17.79 9.32
CA ARG A 141 -8.59 -16.50 8.78
C ARG A 141 -7.99 -15.38 9.61
N GLU A 142 -7.47 -14.36 8.93
CA GLU A 142 -6.85 -13.18 9.54
C GLU A 142 -7.50 -11.90 9.03
N LYS A 143 -7.53 -10.87 9.87
CA LYS A 143 -7.98 -9.53 9.47
C LYS A 143 -6.77 -8.63 9.32
N LEU A 144 -6.60 -8.03 8.15
CA LEU A 144 -5.53 -7.07 7.90
C LEU A 144 -6.14 -5.70 7.67
N LEU A 145 -5.81 -4.72 8.50
CA LEU A 145 -5.89 -3.34 8.06
C LEU A 145 -4.74 -3.12 7.09
N VAL A 146 -5.04 -2.80 5.83
CA VAL A 146 -4.04 -2.57 4.78
C VAL A 146 -3.30 -1.23 4.98
N GLY A 147 -3.87 -0.34 5.81
CA GLY A 147 -3.24 0.89 6.25
C GLY A 147 -4.25 2.04 6.31
N ASN A 148 -3.81 3.18 6.82
CA ASN A 148 -4.50 4.44 6.58
C ASN A 148 -3.98 5.02 5.26
N LEU A 149 -4.85 5.06 4.26
CA LEU A 149 -4.51 5.41 2.90
C LEU A 149 -4.91 6.85 2.59
N VAL A 150 -4.06 7.52 1.82
CA VAL A 150 -4.33 8.83 1.23
C VAL A 150 -4.18 8.70 -0.28
N PHE A 151 -5.11 9.27 -1.05
CA PHE A 151 -4.94 9.40 -2.50
C PHE A 151 -4.14 10.69 -2.78
N PHE A 152 -2.90 10.53 -3.22
CA PHE A 152 -1.93 11.61 -3.40
C PHE A 152 -1.19 11.44 -4.73
N ASP A 153 -1.01 12.53 -5.48
CA ASP A 153 -0.41 12.53 -6.83
C ASP A 153 -0.96 11.45 -7.76
N GLY A 154 -2.27 11.24 -7.69
CA GLY A 154 -2.99 10.30 -8.56
C GLY A 154 -2.91 8.84 -8.12
N ARG A 155 -2.39 8.47 -6.96
CA ARG A 155 -2.34 7.07 -6.50
C ARG A 155 -2.57 6.94 -4.99
N TRP A 156 -2.91 5.74 -4.54
CA TRP A 156 -3.02 5.45 -3.11
C TRP A 156 -1.63 5.33 -2.47
N ARG A 157 -1.46 5.94 -1.30
CA ARG A 157 -0.24 5.90 -0.50
C ARG A 157 -0.57 5.52 0.93
N ILE A 158 0.32 4.77 1.57
CA ILE A 158 0.19 4.38 2.98
C ILE A 158 0.74 5.51 3.86
N LEU A 159 -0.14 6.20 4.59
CA LEU A 159 0.26 7.18 5.61
C LEU A 159 0.63 6.49 6.92
N LYS A 160 -0.17 5.50 7.34
CA LYS A 160 0.11 4.63 8.49
C LYS A 160 0.04 3.18 8.07
N GLY A 161 1.07 2.41 8.43
CA GLY A 161 1.34 1.06 7.95
C GLY A 161 0.22 0.05 8.18
N PRO A 162 0.23 -1.09 7.47
CA PRO A 162 -0.70 -2.17 7.72
C PRO A 162 -0.47 -2.83 9.08
N TRP A 163 -1.51 -3.43 9.66
CA TRP A 163 -1.38 -4.27 10.86
C TRP A 163 -2.49 -5.33 10.95
N TRP A 164 -2.20 -6.44 11.62
CA TRP A 164 -3.17 -7.48 11.92
C TRP A 164 -4.14 -7.01 13.00
N MET A 165 -5.43 -7.22 12.78
CA MET A 165 -6.48 -6.86 13.74
C MET A 165 -6.99 -8.10 14.44
N ASP A 166 -7.36 -7.93 15.71
CA ASP A 166 -8.11 -8.93 16.49
C ASP A 166 -9.49 -9.23 15.86
#